data_AF-A0A0N8JW23-F1
#
_entry.id   AF-A0A0N8JW23-F1
#
_cell.length_a   1.000
_cell.length_b   1.000
_cell.length_c   1.000
_cell.angle_alpha   90.00
_cell.angle_beta   90.00
_cell.angle_gamma   90.00
#
_symmetry.space_group_name_H-M   'P 1'
#
loop_
_entity.id
_entity.type
_entity.pdbx_description
1 polymer ?
#
loop_
_entity_poly.entity_id
_entity_poly.type
_entity_poly.pdbx_seq_one_letter_code
_entity_poly.pdbx_strand_id
1 'polypeptide(L)' 'GIYKNCDLDHSGTISTTEMRMALKEAGFTVNNKIFQILITRYSELDMTIDFDNFVSCLIRLEMMFISDVHYDLENL' A
#
# COMPACT_ATOMS: atom_id res chain seq x y z
N GLY A 1 0.18 -2.26 -15.29
CA GLY A 1 1.03 -2.04 -14.10
C GLY A 1 0.10 -1.82 -12.94
N ILE A 2 0.39 -2.36 -11.76
CA ILE A 2 -0.60 -2.58 -10.68
C ILE A 2 -1.55 -1.39 -10.48
N TYR A 3 -1.02 -0.17 -10.37
CA TYR A 3 -1.83 1.06 -10.26
C TYR A 3 -2.93 1.16 -11.33
N LYS A 4 -2.56 1.11 -12.61
CA LYS A 4 -3.51 1.17 -13.74
C LYS A 4 -4.43 -0.05 -13.85
N ASN A 5 -3.99 -1.20 -13.34
CA ASN A 5 -4.79 -2.43 -13.38
C ASN A 5 -5.88 -2.41 -12.28
N CYS A 6 -5.59 -1.74 -11.16
CA CYS A 6 -6.46 -1.65 -9.99
C CYS A 6 -7.33 -0.38 -9.97
N ASP A 7 -7.04 0.64 -10.78
CA ASP A 7 -7.95 1.77 -11.06
C ASP A 7 -9.08 1.30 -11.99
N LEU A 8 -10.09 0.65 -11.37
CA LEU A 8 -11.17 -0.06 -12.06
C LEU A 8 -12.23 0.88 -12.61
N ASP A 9 -12.43 2.02 -11.94
CA ASP A 9 -13.36 3.05 -12.38
C ASP A 9 -12.71 4.06 -13.35
N HIS A 10 -11.41 3.94 -13.57
CA HIS A 10 -10.62 4.82 -14.43
C HIS A 10 -10.67 6.28 -13.99
N SER A 11 -10.78 6.53 -12.69
CA SER A 11 -10.75 7.86 -12.09
C SER A 11 -9.36 8.50 -12.17
N GLY A 12 -8.31 7.71 -12.40
CA GLY A 12 -6.92 8.14 -12.29
C GLY A 12 -6.41 8.18 -10.85
N THR A 13 -7.19 7.66 -9.90
CA THR A 13 -6.87 7.53 -8.49
C THR A 13 -7.19 6.12 -7.99
N ILE A 14 -6.73 5.78 -6.78
CA ILE A 14 -7.04 4.50 -6.13
C ILE A 14 -7.94 4.76 -4.93
N SER A 15 -9.16 4.23 -4.97
CA SER A 15 -10.05 4.22 -3.82
C SER A 15 -9.55 3.27 -2.73
N THR A 16 -10.15 3.37 -1.53
CA THR A 16 -9.85 2.43 -0.43
C THR A 16 -10.06 0.97 -0.84
N THR A 17 -11.09 0.66 -1.65
CA THR A 17 -11.37 -0.72 -2.09
C THR A 17 -10.30 -1.21 -3.06
N GLU A 18 -9.92 -0.37 -4.01
CA GLU A 18 -8.90 -0.69 -5.01
C GLU A 18 -7.52 -0.81 -4.36
N MET A 19 -7.22 -0.02 -3.32
CA MET A 19 -5.97 -0.13 -2.56
C MET A 19 -5.82 -1.52 -1.93
N ARG A 20 -6.91 -2.10 -1.42
CA ARG A 20 -6.89 -3.46 -0.88
C ARG A 20 -6.57 -4.50 -1.95
N MET A 21 -7.09 -4.31 -3.16
CA MET A 21 -6.79 -5.17 -4.31
C MET A 21 -5.34 -5.00 -4.75
N ALA A 22 -4.87 -3.75 -4.85
CA ALA A 22 -3.53 -3.42 -5.28
C ALA A 22 -2.45 -3.98 -4.34
N LEU A 23 -2.66 -3.91 -3.02
CA LEU A 23 -1.77 -4.53 -2.04
C LEU A 23 -1.68 -6.05 -2.24
N LYS A 24 -2.82 -6.71 -2.51
CA LYS A 24 -2.86 -8.15 -2.77
C LYS A 24 -2.17 -8.50 -4.09
N GLU A 25 -2.39 -7.73 -5.16
CA GLU A 25 -1.74 -7.92 -6.46
C GLU A 25 -0.22 -7.69 -6.36
N ALA A 26 0.22 -6.78 -5.49
CA ALA A 26 1.63 -6.53 -5.18
C ALA A 26 2.26 -7.58 -4.23
N GLY A 27 1.49 -8.56 -3.75
CA GLY A 27 1.99 -9.65 -2.90
C GLY A 27 1.98 -9.36 -1.40
N PHE A 28 1.41 -8.23 -0.96
CA PHE A 28 1.29 -7.90 0.45
C PHE A 28 0.05 -8.51 1.09
N THR A 29 0.24 -9.12 2.25
CA THR A 29 -0.86 -9.50 3.15
C THR A 29 -0.77 -8.63 4.40
N VAL A 30 -1.71 -7.70 4.55
CA VAL A 30 -1.79 -6.81 5.72
C VAL A 30 -3.09 -7.02 6.48
N ASN A 31 -3.03 -6.93 7.81
CA ASN A 31 -4.23 -6.98 8.64
C ASN A 31 -5.02 -5.64 8.55
N ASN A 32 -6.25 -5.64 9.07
CA ASN A 32 -7.12 -4.47 8.99
C ASN A 32 -6.57 -3.23 9.71
N LYS A 33 -5.83 -3.40 10.83
CA LYS A 33 -5.28 -2.27 11.57
C LYS A 33 -4.20 -1.55 10.75
N ILE A 34 -3.27 -2.32 10.18
CA ILE A 34 -2.23 -1.77 9.29
C ILE A 34 -2.87 -1.15 8.05
N PHE A 35 -3.83 -1.84 7.43
CA PHE A 35 -4.55 -1.29 6.28
C PHE A 35 -5.17 0.07 6.57
N GLN A 36 -5.88 0.24 7.70
CA GLN A 36 -6.46 1.54 8.07
C GLN A 36 -5.38 2.61 8.25
N ILE A 37 -4.23 2.28 8.84
CA ILE A 37 -3.10 3.21 8.96
C ILE A 37 -2.58 3.64 7.60
N LEU A 38 -2.45 2.70 6.65
CA LEU A 38 -2.00 3.02 5.29
C LEU A 38 -3.00 3.97 4.60
N ILE A 39 -4.29 3.67 4.66
CA ILE A 39 -5.33 4.54 4.10
C ILE A 39 -5.26 5.94 4.73
N THR A 40 -5.30 6.03 6.06
CA THR A 40 -5.22 7.33 6.76
C THR A 40 -3.96 8.14 6.43
N ARG A 41 -2.85 7.47 6.14
CA ARG A 41 -1.55 8.14 5.94
C ARG A 41 -1.32 8.62 4.50
N TYR A 42 -1.88 7.91 3.52
CA TYR A 42 -1.58 8.08 2.11
C TYR A 42 -2.79 8.50 1.26
N SER A 43 -4.00 8.54 1.82
CA SER A 43 -5.14 9.10 1.10
C SER A 43 -5.18 10.61 1.18
N GLU A 44 -5.70 11.23 0.13
CA GLU A 44 -6.12 12.62 0.09
C GLU A 44 -7.42 12.85 0.88
N LEU A 45 -7.87 14.10 0.97
CA LEU A 45 -9.08 14.48 1.71
C LEU A 45 -10.36 13.82 1.20
N ASP A 46 -10.38 13.42 -0.07
CA ASP A 46 -11.49 12.72 -0.71
C ASP A 46 -11.40 11.19 -0.60
N MET A 47 -10.48 10.68 0.22
CA MET A 47 -10.24 9.25 0.46
C MET A 47 -9.71 8.48 -0.76
N THR A 48 -9.19 9.18 -1.76
CA THR A 48 -8.48 8.60 -2.89
C THR A 48 -6.97 8.66 -2.70
N ILE A 49 -6.23 7.81 -3.43
CA ILE A 49 -4.77 7.73 -3.39
C ILE A 49 -4.25 7.95 -4.80
N ASP A 50 -3.51 9.03 -5.01
CA ASP A 50 -2.85 9.30 -6.28
C ASP A 50 -1.62 8.38 -6.49
N PHE A 51 -0.98 8.50 -7.66
CA PHE A 51 0.13 7.64 -8.02
C PHE A 51 1.34 7.78 -7.10
N ASP A 52 1.69 9.00 -6.71
CA ASP A 52 2.86 9.29 -5.89
C ASP A 52 2.69 8.75 -4.47
N ASN A 53 1.51 8.93 -3.88
CA ASN A 53 1.18 8.37 -2.58
C ASN A 53 1.09 6.83 -2.61
N PHE A 54 0.57 6.25 -3.70
CA PHE A 54 0.54 4.80 -3.88
C PHE A 54 1.96 4.20 -3.89
N VAL A 55 2.86 4.76 -4.70
CA VAL A 55 4.26 4.30 -4.78
C VAL A 55 4.97 4.49 -3.44
N SER A 56 4.78 5.64 -2.80
CA SER A 56 5.35 5.93 -1.47
C SER A 56 4.88 4.92 -0.42
N CYS A 57 3.60 4.54 -0.46
CA CYS A 57 3.04 3.52 0.41
C CYS A 57 3.72 2.17 0.21
N LEU A 58 3.88 1.71 -1.03
CA LEU A 58 4.49 0.41 -1.32
C LEU A 58 5.96 0.36 -0.90
N ILE A 59 6.74 1.40 -1.21
CA ILE A 59 8.15 1.48 -0.80
C ILE A 59 8.26 1.43 0.73
N ARG A 60 7.42 2.19 1.44
CA ARG A 60 7.46 2.20 2.91
C ARG A 60 7.09 0.83 3.49
N LEU A 61 6.11 0.16 2.89
CA LEU A 61 5.67 -1.16 3.32
C LEU A 61 6.76 -2.22 3.07
N GLU A 62 7.38 -2.20 1.89
CA GLU A 62 8.51 -3.07 1.53
C GLU A 62 9.67 -2.90 2.51
N MET A 63 10.03 -1.65 2.82
CA MET A 63 11.10 -1.34 3.78
C MET A 63 10.82 -1.87 5.19
N MET A 64 9.57 -1.85 5.66
CA MET A 64 9.19 -2.42 6.97
C MET A 64 9.46 -3.93 7.01
N PHE A 65 9.06 -4.66 5.96
CA PHE A 65 9.32 -6.10 5.89
C PHE A 65 10.81 -6.42 5.80
N ILE A 66 11.59 -5.62 5.05
CA ILE A 66 13.04 -5.80 4.96
C ILE A 66 13.71 -5.53 6.30
N SER A 67 13.32 -4.46 7.00
CA SER A 67 13.89 -4.13 8.31
C SER A 67 13.62 -5.21 9.36
N ASP A 68 12.42 -5.82 9.32
CA ASP A 68 12.08 -6.90 10.24
C ASP A 68 12.99 -8.11 10.00
N VAL A 69 13.22 -8.51 8.74
CA VAL A 69 14.14 -9.61 8.39
C VAL A 69 15.58 -9.29 8.77
N HIS A 70 16.03 -8.04 8.58
CA HIS A 70 17.39 -7.64 8.93
C HIS A 70 17.61 -7.69 10.45
N TYR A 71 16.65 -7.19 11.23
CA TYR A 71 16.68 -7.28 12.69
C TYR A 71 16.71 -8.73 13.16
N ASP A 72 15.92 -9.62 12.54
CA ASP A 72 15.91 -11.04 12.88
C ASP A 72 17.28 -11.70 12.60
N LEU A 73 17.95 -11.34 11.50
CA LEU A 73 19.29 -11.86 11.16
C LEU A 73 20.40 -11.36 12.09
N GLU A 74 20.31 -10.13 12.59
CA GLU A 74 21.30 -9.58 13.55
C GLU A 74 21.11 -10.12 14.98
N ASN A 75 19.93 -10.67 15.30
CA ASN A 75 19.60 -11.23 16.62
C ASN A 75 19.62 -12.77 16.66
N LEU A 76 20.23 -13.41 15.65
CA LEU A 76 20.56 -14.85 15.60
C LEU A 76 22.01 -15.10 16.01
#